data_AF-A0A3A4VXE0-F1
#
_entry.id   AF-A0A3A4VXE0-F1
#
_cell.length_a   1.000
_cell.length_b   1.000
_cell.length_c   1.000
_cell.angle_alpha   90.00
_cell.angle_beta   90.00
_cell.angle_gamma   90.00
#
_symmetry.space_group_name_H-M   'P 1'
#
loop_
_entity.id
_entity.type
_entity.pdbx_description
1 polymer ?
#
loop_
_entity_poly.entity_id
_entity_poly.type
_entity_poly.pdbx_seq_one_letter_code
_entity_poly.pdbx_strand_id
1 'polypeptide(L)'
;MPGKKNIVFGFLFLVLTATLGPYMVLNYIGPLQQAITEKNTAVAQLEEVQGGTPDALLAQAQTDAILAFDKQLKAQQPINDIKGGPHAHGNLEALLNIAVGLLLGMLVIPALFKEIISWLFILGTVLHSGMLYLAVALNQGWAWTVLKTSIGPVMLLAGLLLAGIAAMIGMKTKL
;
A
#
# COMPACT_ATOMS: atom_id res chain seq x y z
N MET A 1 -12.95 -6.31 26.63
CA MET A 1 -13.74 -5.66 25.57
C MET A 1 -13.12 -5.99 24.22
N PRO A 2 -13.74 -6.87 23.43
CA PRO A 2 -13.17 -7.38 22.16
C PRO A 2 -12.76 -6.26 21.19
N GLY A 3 -13.50 -5.15 21.13
CA GLY A 3 -13.18 -4.03 20.25
C GLY A 3 -11.90 -3.26 20.61
N LYS A 4 -11.47 -3.27 21.88
CA LYS A 4 -10.28 -2.51 22.33
C LYS A 4 -9.01 -2.97 21.62
N LYS A 5 -8.86 -4.27 21.38
CA LYS A 5 -7.66 -4.80 20.70
C LYS A 5 -7.57 -4.33 19.25
N ASN A 6 -8.68 -4.26 18.50
CA ASN A 6 -8.65 -3.74 17.13
C ASN A 6 -8.31 -2.25 17.10
N ILE A 7 -8.79 -1.46 18.07
CA ILE A 7 -8.44 -0.03 18.17
C ILE A 7 -6.94 0.12 18.41
N VAL A 8 -6.39 -0.58 19.41
CA VAL A 8 -4.95 -0.53 19.73
C VAL A 8 -4.12 -1.01 18.55
N PHE A 9 -4.45 -2.17 17.98
CA PHE A 9 -3.80 -2.71 16.80
C PHE A 9 -3.85 -1.72 15.64
N GLY A 10 -5.01 -1.16 15.34
CA GLY A 10 -5.21 -0.24 14.23
C GLY A 10 -4.39 1.03 14.38
N PHE A 11 -4.32 1.64 15.57
CA PHE A 11 -3.45 2.81 15.77
C PHE A 11 -1.96 2.48 15.63
N LEU A 12 -1.51 1.36 16.20
CA LEU A 12 -0.12 0.93 16.06
C LEU A 12 0.24 0.65 14.60
N PHE A 13 -0.63 -0.07 13.90
CA PHE A 13 -0.45 -0.41 12.50
C PHE A 13 -0.48 0.84 11.61
N LEU A 14 -1.38 1.80 11.90
CA LEU A 14 -1.45 3.08 11.19
C LEU A 14 -0.14 3.86 11.31
N VAL A 15 0.48 3.92 12.49
CA VAL A 15 1.77 4.58 12.66
C VAL A 15 2.85 3.91 11.78
N LEU A 16 2.90 2.59 11.78
CA LEU A 16 3.85 1.84 10.96
C LEU A 16 3.66 2.07 9.46
N THR A 17 2.42 2.09 8.97
CA THR A 17 2.15 2.23 7.52
C THR A 17 2.17 3.69 7.06
N ALA A 18 1.75 4.63 7.91
CA ALA A 18 1.77 6.05 7.60
C ALA A 18 3.20 6.60 7.52
N THR A 19 4.13 6.08 8.34
CA THR A 19 5.56 6.47 8.28
C THR A 19 6.23 6.11 6.95
N LEU A 20 5.65 5.20 6.15
CA LEU A 20 6.10 4.95 4.79
C LEU A 20 5.97 6.18 3.88
N GLY A 21 5.05 7.10 4.18
CA GLY A 21 4.89 8.35 3.43
C GLY A 21 6.14 9.23 3.53
N PRO A 22 6.54 9.66 4.73
CA PRO A 22 7.80 10.37 4.95
C PRO A 22 9.02 9.58 4.45
N TYR A 23 9.08 8.27 4.68
CA TYR A 23 10.17 7.42 4.17
C TYR A 23 10.30 7.51 2.65
N MET A 24 9.19 7.48 1.90
CA MET A 24 9.24 7.65 0.44
C MET A 24 9.79 9.00 0.03
N VAL A 25 9.36 10.07 0.70
CA VAL A 25 9.80 11.44 0.39
C VAL A 25 11.30 11.58 0.60
N LEU A 26 11.81 11.10 1.73
CA LEU A 26 13.21 11.24 2.09
C LEU A 26 14.15 10.41 1.22
N ASN A 27 13.72 9.24 0.74
CA ASN A 27 14.62 8.29 0.07
C ASN A 27 14.48 8.26 -1.45
N TYR A 28 13.31 8.57 -2.02
CA TYR A 28 13.05 8.34 -3.45
C TYR A 28 12.71 9.57 -4.27
N ILE A 29 12.25 10.67 -3.66
CA ILE A 29 11.87 11.88 -4.42
C ILE A 29 13.10 12.58 -5.04
N GLY A 30 14.21 12.69 -4.30
CA GLY A 30 15.46 13.25 -4.83
C GLY A 30 15.97 12.48 -6.06
N PRO A 31 16.18 11.16 -5.97
CA PRO A 31 16.57 10.32 -7.11
C PRO A 31 15.60 10.40 -8.29
N LEU A 32 14.29 10.43 -8.05
CA LEU A 32 13.30 10.60 -9.11
C LEU A 32 13.46 11.96 -9.82
N GLN A 33 13.62 13.04 -9.06
CA GLN A 33 13.81 14.37 -9.63
C GLN A 33 15.07 14.46 -10.48
N GLN A 34 16.15 13.82 -10.03
CA GLN A 34 17.38 13.72 -10.81
C GLN A 34 17.14 12.97 -12.13
N ALA A 35 16.47 11.80 -12.08
CA ALA A 35 16.17 11.02 -13.27
C ALA A 35 15.24 11.76 -14.26
N ILE A 36 14.28 12.54 -13.75
CA ILE A 36 13.42 13.41 -14.58
C ILE A 36 14.26 14.48 -15.30
N THR A 37 15.18 15.13 -14.59
CA THR A 37 16.08 16.14 -15.19
C THR A 37 16.95 15.52 -16.28
N GLU A 38 17.59 14.38 -16.00
CA GLU A 38 18.42 13.68 -16.98
C GLU A 38 17.63 13.27 -18.23
N LYS A 39 16.40 12.76 -18.06
CA LYS A 39 15.52 12.46 -19.19
C LYS A 39 15.13 13.70 -19.98
N ASN A 40 14.81 14.81 -19.31
CA ASN A 40 14.51 16.07 -20.02
C ASN A 40 15.72 16.57 -20.82
N THR A 41 16.94 16.45 -20.29
CA THR A 41 18.17 16.80 -21.01
C THR A 41 18.41 15.89 -22.22
N ALA A 42 18.26 14.57 -22.06
CA ALA A 42 18.47 13.63 -23.16
C ALA A 42 17.42 13.79 -24.28
N VAL A 43 16.16 14.09 -23.93
CA VAL A 43 15.12 14.40 -24.91
C VAL A 43 15.41 15.71 -25.63
N ALA A 44 15.86 16.76 -24.93
CA ALA A 44 16.25 18.01 -25.57
C ALA A 44 17.41 17.81 -26.56
N GLN A 45 18.42 17.01 -26.22
CA GLN A 45 19.51 16.66 -27.13
C GLN A 45 19.02 15.91 -28.37
N LEU A 46 18.04 15.00 -28.21
CA LEU A 46 17.44 14.31 -29.34
C LEU A 46 16.67 15.27 -30.27
N GLU A 47 16.00 16.28 -29.72
CA GLU A 47 15.30 17.32 -30.51
C GLU A 47 16.27 18.25 -31.27
N GLU A 48 17.48 18.45 -30.76
CA GLU A 48 18.55 19.21 -31.43
C GLU A 48 19.14 18.45 -32.63
N VAL A 49 18.99 17.13 -32.70
CA VAL A 49 19.43 16.32 -33.84
C VAL A 49 18.47 16.54 -35.02
N GLN A 50 18.95 17.25 -36.05
CA GLN A 50 18.17 17.67 -37.22
C GLN A 50 18.53 16.89 -38.50
N GLY A 51 17.78 17.16 -39.58
CA GLY A 51 18.03 16.61 -40.91
C GLY A 51 19.45 16.94 -41.40
N GLY A 52 20.24 15.89 -41.67
CA GLY A 52 21.66 15.99 -42.05
C GLY A 52 22.64 15.54 -40.98
N THR A 53 22.17 15.24 -39.76
CA THR A 53 23.03 14.60 -38.74
C THR A 53 23.39 13.17 -39.16
N PRO A 54 24.67 12.76 -39.03
CA PRO A 54 25.08 11.38 -39.28
C PRO A 54 24.23 10.36 -38.51
N ASP A 55 23.83 9.27 -39.17
CA ASP A 55 22.98 8.21 -38.58
C ASP A 55 23.51 7.68 -37.25
N ALA A 56 24.84 7.58 -37.09
CA ALA A 56 25.47 7.15 -35.85
C ALA A 56 25.18 8.08 -34.67
N LEU A 57 25.18 9.40 -34.89
CA LEU A 57 24.89 10.39 -33.85
C LEU A 57 23.39 10.45 -33.53
N LEU A 58 22.53 10.26 -34.54
CA LEU A 58 21.09 10.11 -34.33
C LEU A 58 20.78 8.86 -33.50
N ALA A 59 21.39 7.71 -33.84
CA ALA A 59 21.21 6.46 -33.11
C ALA A 59 21.71 6.56 -31.66
N GLN A 60 22.81 7.28 -31.44
CA GLN A 60 23.33 7.55 -30.10
C GLN A 60 22.34 8.39 -29.28
N ALA A 61 21.89 9.54 -29.81
CA ALA A 61 20.93 10.40 -29.11
C ALA A 61 19.60 9.69 -28.79
N GLN A 62 19.11 8.85 -29.71
CA GLN A 62 17.93 8.01 -29.46
C GLN A 62 18.16 7.01 -28.32
N THR A 63 19.32 6.34 -28.32
CA THR A 63 19.69 5.38 -27.27
C THR A 63 19.79 6.07 -25.91
N ASP A 64 20.44 7.23 -25.85
CA ASP A 64 20.60 8.01 -24.63
C ASP A 64 19.23 8.45 -24.06
N ALA A 65 18.32 8.91 -24.92
CA ALA A 65 16.96 9.25 -24.52
C ALA A 65 16.20 8.04 -23.96
N ILE A 66 16.27 6.88 -24.62
CA ILE A 66 15.62 5.64 -24.16
C ILE A 66 16.16 5.22 -22.78
N LEU A 67 17.48 5.25 -22.59
CA LEU A 67 18.11 4.88 -21.31
C LEU A 67 17.72 5.86 -20.20
N ALA A 68 17.62 7.15 -20.49
CA ALA A 68 17.17 8.14 -19.52
C ALA A 68 15.70 7.94 -19.12
N PHE A 69 14.84 7.55 -20.07
CA PHE A 69 13.46 7.13 -19.77
C PHE A 69 13.40 5.91 -18.85
N ASP A 70 14.16 4.85 -19.16
CA ASP A 70 14.24 3.65 -18.32
C ASP A 70 14.72 3.98 -16.90
N LYS A 71 15.71 4.87 -16.77
CA LYS A 71 16.19 5.37 -15.47
C LYS A 71 15.07 6.07 -14.68
N GLN A 72 14.26 6.91 -15.34
CA GLN A 72 13.10 7.54 -14.69
C GLN A 72 12.09 6.50 -14.19
N LEU A 73 11.74 5.52 -15.03
CA LEU A 73 10.79 4.46 -14.67
C LEU A 73 11.28 3.64 -13.47
N LYS A 74 12.55 3.24 -13.48
CA LYS A 74 13.18 2.52 -12.35
C LYS A 74 13.21 3.36 -11.07
N ALA A 75 13.47 4.65 -11.17
CA ALA A 75 13.44 5.55 -10.01
C ALA A 75 12.01 5.74 -9.45
N GLN A 76 10.99 5.67 -10.31
CA GLN A 76 9.59 5.82 -9.91
C GLN A 76 8.99 4.54 -9.33
N GLN A 77 9.47 3.38 -9.76
CA GLN A 77 8.97 2.07 -9.35
C GLN A 77 8.84 1.89 -7.81
N PRO A 78 9.88 2.12 -6.99
CA PRO A 78 9.75 1.93 -5.54
C PRO A 78 8.72 2.87 -4.89
N ILE A 79 8.53 4.07 -5.44
CA ILE A 79 7.49 5.00 -4.96
C ILE A 79 6.11 4.42 -5.24
N ASN A 80 5.89 3.93 -6.46
CA ASN A 80 4.61 3.34 -6.84
C ASN A 80 4.31 2.07 -6.03
N ASP A 81 5.31 1.22 -5.80
CA ASP A 81 5.16 -0.01 -5.03
C ASP A 81 4.78 0.28 -3.58
N ILE A 82 5.44 1.24 -2.92
CA ILE A 82 5.11 1.62 -1.54
C ILE A 82 3.76 2.32 -1.47
N LYS A 83 3.53 3.31 -2.33
CA LYS A 83 2.29 4.13 -2.34
C LYS A 83 1.07 3.26 -2.63
N GLY A 84 1.14 2.46 -3.69
CA GLY A 84 0.05 1.59 -4.14
C GLY A 84 -0.13 0.34 -3.29
N GLY A 85 0.92 -0.12 -2.61
CA GLY A 85 0.88 -1.32 -1.76
C GLY A 85 0.72 -0.97 -0.28
N PRO A 86 1.76 -1.19 0.55
CA PRO A 86 1.66 -1.17 2.00
C PRO A 86 1.24 0.17 2.61
N HIS A 87 1.48 1.30 1.94
CA HIS A 87 1.03 2.60 2.44
C HIS A 87 -0.49 2.74 2.33
N ALA A 88 -1.06 2.62 1.13
CA ALA A 88 -2.49 2.80 0.90
C ALA A 88 -3.33 1.70 1.56
N HIS A 89 -3.01 0.42 1.30
CA HIS A 89 -3.74 -0.70 1.88
C HIS A 89 -3.56 -0.75 3.40
N GLY A 90 -2.34 -0.53 3.89
CA GLY A 90 -2.05 -0.56 5.32
C GLY A 90 -2.81 0.50 6.10
N ASN A 91 -2.85 1.75 5.60
CA ASN A 91 -3.62 2.81 6.23
C ASN A 91 -5.13 2.50 6.23
N LEU A 92 -5.66 2.00 5.12
CA LEU A 92 -7.09 1.64 5.02
C LEU A 92 -7.45 0.54 6.03
N GLU A 93 -6.64 -0.51 6.11
CA GLU A 93 -6.92 -1.64 7.00
C GLU A 93 -6.69 -1.33 8.48
N ALA A 94 -5.76 -0.41 8.77
CA ALA A 94 -5.62 0.17 10.10
C ALA A 94 -6.89 0.91 10.51
N LEU A 95 -7.41 1.79 9.63
CA LEU A 95 -8.66 2.52 9.86
C LEU A 95 -9.87 1.58 9.99
N LEU A 96 -9.94 0.53 9.18
CA LEU A 96 -10.98 -0.50 9.29
C LEU A 96 -10.92 -1.20 10.66
N ASN A 97 -9.73 -1.53 11.17
CA ASN A 97 -9.58 -2.10 12.51
C ASN A 97 -10.05 -1.13 13.60
N ILE A 98 -9.70 0.15 13.51
CA ILE A 98 -10.19 1.15 14.47
C ILE A 98 -11.72 1.25 14.41
N ALA A 99 -12.30 1.38 13.21
CA ALA A 99 -13.74 1.51 13.01
C ALA A 99 -14.51 0.28 13.52
N VAL A 100 -14.04 -0.92 13.18
CA VAL A 100 -14.64 -2.18 13.64
C VAL A 100 -14.48 -2.33 15.16
N GLY A 101 -13.36 -1.92 15.73
CA GLY A 101 -13.16 -1.93 17.17
C GLY A 101 -14.18 -1.05 17.91
N LEU A 102 -14.46 0.15 17.38
CA LEU A 102 -15.52 1.03 17.89
C LEU A 102 -16.90 0.38 17.71
N LEU A 103 -17.20 -0.15 16.53
CA LEU A 103 -18.46 -0.84 16.23
C LEU A 103 -18.72 -1.98 17.21
N LEU A 104 -17.76 -2.90 17.38
CA LEU A 104 -17.87 -4.04 18.31
C LEU A 104 -18.04 -3.61 19.77
N GLY A 105 -17.54 -2.42 20.14
CA GLY A 105 -17.78 -1.80 21.43
C GLY A 105 -19.24 -1.42 21.65
N MET A 106 -19.92 -0.98 20.59
CA MET A 106 -21.31 -0.49 20.63
C MET A 106 -22.36 -1.60 20.46
N LEU A 107 -22.03 -2.69 19.78
CA LEU A 107 -22.99 -3.76 19.50
C LEU A 107 -23.35 -4.60 20.73
N VAL A 108 -24.62 -4.97 20.88
CA VAL A 108 -25.11 -5.89 21.92
C VAL A 108 -25.30 -7.28 21.31
N ILE A 109 -24.18 -7.98 21.13
CA ILE A 109 -24.12 -9.35 20.58
C ILE A 109 -23.25 -10.25 21.49
N PRO A 110 -23.36 -11.59 21.38
CA PRO A 110 -22.54 -12.50 22.15
C PRO A 110 -21.04 -12.23 21.98
N ALA A 111 -20.27 -12.38 23.06
CA ALA A 111 -18.84 -12.07 23.08
C ALA A 111 -18.05 -12.85 22.02
N LEU A 112 -18.40 -14.13 21.79
CA LEU A 112 -17.75 -14.97 20.80
C LEU A 112 -17.83 -14.39 19.37
N PHE A 113 -18.99 -13.85 18.98
CA PHE A 113 -19.15 -13.23 17.66
C PHE A 113 -18.25 -12.00 17.51
N LYS A 114 -18.15 -11.17 18.56
CA LYS A 114 -17.24 -10.03 18.57
C LYS A 114 -15.77 -10.47 18.44
N GLU A 115 -15.40 -11.56 19.10
CA GLU A 115 -14.04 -12.11 19.04
C GLU A 115 -13.70 -12.64 17.64
N ILE A 116 -14.62 -13.38 17.00
CA ILE A 116 -14.43 -13.88 15.62
C ILE A 116 -14.22 -12.72 14.65
N ILE A 117 -15.12 -11.73 14.66
CA ILE A 117 -15.01 -10.55 13.78
C ILE A 117 -13.69 -9.81 14.05
N SER A 118 -13.37 -9.57 15.32
CA SER A 118 -12.14 -8.91 15.73
C SER A 118 -10.89 -9.60 15.17
N TRP A 119 -10.79 -10.92 15.30
CA TRP A 119 -9.64 -11.69 14.84
C TRP A 119 -9.57 -11.78 13.32
N LEU A 120 -10.70 -11.85 12.62
CA LEU A 120 -10.73 -11.79 11.15
C LEU A 120 -10.10 -10.50 10.62
N PHE A 121 -10.41 -9.35 11.24
CA PHE A 121 -9.79 -8.08 10.85
C PHE A 121 -8.31 -8.02 11.18
N ILE A 122 -7.89 -8.41 12.39
CA ILE A 122 -6.47 -8.34 12.78
C ILE A 122 -5.62 -9.29 11.92
N LEU A 123 -6.02 -10.57 11.83
CA LEU A 123 -5.27 -11.55 11.05
C LEU A 123 -5.34 -11.25 9.56
N GLY A 124 -6.50 -10.82 9.06
CA GLY A 124 -6.66 -10.38 7.69
C GLY A 124 -5.72 -9.24 7.33
N THR A 125 -5.59 -8.22 8.21
CA THR A 125 -4.66 -7.12 8.02
C THR A 125 -3.20 -7.56 8.07
N VAL A 126 -2.83 -8.44 9.00
CA VAL A 126 -1.46 -8.97 9.09
C VAL A 126 -1.11 -9.78 7.83
N LEU A 127 -2.02 -10.63 7.36
CA LEU A 127 -1.81 -11.51 6.20
C LEU A 127 -1.97 -10.80 4.85
N HIS A 128 -2.53 -9.60 4.83
CA HIS A 128 -2.63 -8.76 3.63
C HIS A 128 -1.66 -7.58 3.69
N SER A 129 -2.02 -6.46 4.32
CA SER A 129 -1.15 -5.27 4.37
C SER A 129 0.13 -5.49 5.16
N GLY A 130 0.11 -6.33 6.19
CA GLY A 130 1.33 -6.71 6.91
C GLY A 130 2.31 -7.45 5.99
N MET A 131 1.81 -8.38 5.18
CA MET A 131 2.65 -9.07 4.17
C MET A 131 3.09 -8.12 3.06
N LEU A 132 2.27 -7.16 2.62
CA LEU A 132 2.70 -6.11 1.68
C LEU A 132 3.83 -5.26 2.29
N TYR A 133 3.74 -4.94 3.58
CA TYR A 133 4.79 -4.19 4.28
C TYR A 133 6.10 -4.98 4.29
N LEU A 134 6.05 -6.25 4.66
CA LEU A 134 7.23 -7.12 4.64
C LEU A 134 7.80 -7.27 3.22
N ALA A 135 6.93 -7.52 2.23
CA ALA A 135 7.33 -7.78 0.85
C ALA A 135 7.95 -6.57 0.16
N VAL A 136 7.34 -5.39 0.33
CA VAL A 136 7.72 -4.17 -0.40
C VAL A 136 8.66 -3.29 0.43
N ALA A 137 8.31 -2.96 1.67
CA ALA A 137 9.10 -2.03 2.48
C ALA A 137 10.35 -2.69 3.09
N LEU A 138 10.24 -3.97 3.49
CA LEU A 138 11.37 -4.73 4.06
C LEU A 138 12.01 -5.71 3.08
N ASN A 139 11.55 -5.74 1.82
CA ASN A 139 12.07 -6.59 0.75
C ASN A 139 12.15 -8.09 1.12
N GLN A 140 11.15 -8.60 1.84
CA GLN A 140 11.08 -9.99 2.29
C GLN A 140 10.33 -10.85 1.25
N GLY A 141 11.09 -11.53 0.38
CA GLY A 141 10.53 -12.27 -0.75
C GLY A 141 9.49 -13.35 -0.40
N TRP A 142 9.62 -14.00 0.77
CA TRP A 142 8.69 -15.04 1.21
C TRP A 142 7.27 -14.51 1.48
N ALA A 143 7.12 -13.22 1.79
CA ALA A 143 5.81 -12.61 2.04
C ALA A 143 4.92 -12.61 0.78
N TRP A 144 5.52 -12.58 -0.42
CA TRP A 144 4.78 -12.75 -1.67
C TRP A 144 4.10 -14.11 -1.79
N THR A 145 4.69 -15.17 -1.23
CA THR A 145 4.07 -16.51 -1.22
C THR A 145 2.77 -16.51 -0.43
N VAL A 146 2.75 -15.81 0.72
CA VAL A 146 1.54 -15.66 1.55
C VAL A 146 0.50 -14.81 0.84
N LEU A 147 0.90 -13.67 0.25
CA LEU A 147 -0.01 -12.79 -0.48
C LEU A 147 -0.73 -13.50 -1.64
N LYS A 148 -0.03 -14.38 -2.36
CA LYS A 148 -0.59 -15.17 -3.48
C LYS A 148 -1.71 -16.12 -3.04
N THR A 149 -1.79 -16.49 -1.76
CA THR A 149 -2.91 -17.30 -1.26
C THR A 149 -4.21 -16.50 -1.15
N SER A 150 -4.13 -15.17 -1.17
CA SER A 150 -5.26 -14.26 -0.95
C SER A 150 -6.02 -14.47 0.37
N ILE A 151 -5.43 -15.17 1.34
CA ILE A 151 -6.09 -15.47 2.61
C ILE A 151 -6.40 -14.21 3.41
N GLY A 152 -5.50 -13.21 3.40
CA GLY A 152 -5.70 -11.93 4.08
C GLY A 152 -6.94 -11.18 3.58
N PRO A 153 -7.05 -10.88 2.27
CA PRO A 153 -8.26 -10.29 1.70
C PRO A 153 -9.54 -11.08 1.98
N VAL A 154 -9.51 -12.41 1.87
CA VAL A 154 -10.69 -13.26 2.14
C VAL A 154 -11.13 -13.12 3.61
N MET A 155 -10.19 -13.10 4.56
CA MET A 155 -10.50 -12.88 5.97
C MET A 155 -11.08 -11.49 6.24
N LEU A 156 -10.57 -10.45 5.58
CA LEU A 156 -11.10 -9.09 5.69
C LEU A 156 -12.53 -8.99 5.15
N LEU A 157 -12.80 -9.61 3.99
CA LEU A 157 -14.15 -9.64 3.41
C LEU A 157 -15.13 -10.43 4.28
N ALA A 158 -14.72 -11.58 4.81
CA ALA A 158 -15.53 -12.34 5.76
C ALA A 158 -15.79 -11.53 7.04
N GLY A 159 -14.78 -10.83 7.55
CA GLY A 159 -14.89 -9.92 8.68
C GLY A 159 -15.89 -8.79 8.41
N LEU A 160 -15.80 -8.14 7.25
CA LEU A 160 -16.71 -7.07 6.81
C LEU A 160 -18.16 -7.58 6.74
N LEU A 161 -18.38 -8.73 6.11
CA LEU A 161 -19.71 -9.34 6.01
C LEU A 161 -20.29 -9.62 7.41
N LEU A 162 -19.52 -10.27 8.27
CA LEU A 162 -19.95 -10.60 9.63
C LEU A 162 -20.16 -9.35 10.49
N ALA A 163 -19.34 -8.30 10.33
CA ALA A 163 -19.54 -7.01 10.99
C ALA A 163 -20.85 -6.35 10.55
N GLY A 164 -21.19 -6.42 9.25
CA GLY A 164 -22.46 -5.93 8.71
C GLY A 164 -23.67 -6.68 9.29
N ILE A 165 -23.60 -8.02 9.32
CA ILE A 165 -24.64 -8.86 9.95
C ILE A 165 -24.77 -8.55 11.45
N ALA A 166 -23.64 -8.45 12.15
CA ALA A 166 -23.60 -8.13 13.56
C ALA A 166 -24.17 -6.74 13.86
N ALA A 167 -23.97 -5.77 12.96
CA ALA A 167 -24.55 -4.44 13.08
C ALA A 167 -26.09 -4.50 12.95
N MET A 168 -26.63 -5.23 11.97
CA MET A 168 -28.07 -5.39 11.80
C MET A 168 -28.76 -6.01 13.03
N ILE A 169 -28.12 -6.99 13.66
CA ILE A 169 -28.68 -7.71 14.82
C ILE A 169 -28.44 -6.95 16.13
N GLY A 170 -27.26 -6.34 16.27
CA GLY A 170 -26.72 -5.88 17.54
C GLY A 170 -26.84 -4.38 17.81
N MET A 171 -27.22 -3.58 16.81
CA MET A 171 -27.51 -2.17 17.03
C MET A 171 -28.83 -2.05 17.79
N LYS A 172 -28.77 -1.48 19.01
CA LYS A 172 -29.98 -1.11 19.72
C LYS A 172 -30.68 0.00 18.94
N THR A 173 -31.80 -0.31 18.30
CA THR A 173 -32.78 0.69 17.88
C THR A 173 -33.43 1.29 19.13
N LYS A 174 -32.76 2.27 19.74
CA LYS A 174 -33.46 3.34 20.45
C LYS A 174 -33.39 4.55 19.53
N LEU A 175 -34.36 4.64 18.63
CA LEU A 175 -34.84 5.93 18.12
C LEU A 175 -35.81 6.48 19.16
#